data_AF-A0A0F3IG51-F1
#
_entry.id   AF-A0A0F3IG51-F1
#
_cell.length_a   1.000
_cell.length_b   1.000
_cell.length_c   1.000
_cell.angle_alpha   90.00
_cell.angle_beta   90.00
_cell.angle_gamma   90.00
#
_symmetry.space_group_name_H-M   'P 1'
#
loop_
_entity.id
_entity.type
_entity.pdbx_description
1 polymer ?
#
loop_
_entity_poly.entity_id
_entity_poly.type
_entity_poly.pdbx_seq_one_letter_code
_entity_poly.pdbx_strand_id
1 'polypeptide(L)'
;MSDLLSQEEIDALLYGVDAGDIETEVDDGSDKSIVREYNFGSQERIIRGRMPTMEMVNERFTRLLRISLFLFLRRSSEVFITGIQVKKFSEYILGLHVPTNLNIIRVPPLRGRALVVMESPLVFTLVDNYFGGGGQFHPKTDGREYTATEMRVIRLVLDMIFKDLKEAWRPVMELSFEYVGSEINPQFA
;
A
#
# COMPACT_ATOMS: atom_id res chain seq x y z
N MET A 1 -8.22 20.38 12.52
CA MET A 1 -7.96 21.42 13.54
C MET A 1 -9.07 21.24 14.57
N SER A 2 -8.66 21.14 15.83
CA SER A 2 -9.40 20.66 17.00
C SER A 2 -10.86 21.12 17.10
N ASP A 3 -11.78 20.17 17.18
CA ASP A 3 -13.09 20.39 17.82
C ASP A 3 -12.90 20.05 19.31
N LEU A 4 -12.13 20.89 19.98
CA LEU A 4 -12.03 20.90 21.44
C LEU A 4 -13.14 21.82 21.91
N LEU A 5 -14.17 21.22 22.52
CA LEU A 5 -15.24 21.95 23.19
C LEU A 5 -14.63 23.01 24.10
N SER A 6 -15.24 24.19 24.10
CA SER A 6 -14.80 25.28 24.95
C SER A 6 -15.04 24.91 26.43
N GLN A 7 -14.21 25.44 27.32
CA GLN A 7 -14.31 25.12 28.76
C GLN A 7 -15.67 25.46 29.36
N GLU A 8 -16.38 26.44 28.78
CA GLU A 8 -17.75 26.82 29.15
C GLU A 8 -18.77 25.72 28.78
N GLU A 9 -18.57 25.00 27.68
CA GLU A 9 -19.42 23.87 27.28
C GLU A 9 -19.18 22.64 28.16
N ILE A 10 -17.93 22.42 28.60
CA ILE A 10 -17.59 21.35 29.54
C ILE A 10 -18.25 21.60 30.89
N ASP A 11 -18.18 22.83 31.41
CA ASP A 11 -18.78 23.19 32.69
C ASP A 11 -20.32 23.13 32.64
N ALA A 12 -20.93 23.50 31.51
CA ALA A 12 -22.37 23.35 31.31
C ALA A 12 -22.83 21.88 31.33
N LEU A 13 -22.05 20.98 30.73
CA LEU A 13 -22.33 19.54 30.75
C LEU A 13 -22.10 18.92 32.14
N LEU A 14 -21.08 19.37 32.87
CA LEU A 14 -20.78 18.87 34.21
C LEU A 14 -21.86 19.28 35.22
N TYR A 15 -22.39 20.50 35.11
CA TYR A 15 -23.46 20.99 35.97
C TYR A 15 -24.79 20.28 35.69
N GLY A 16 -25.07 19.94 34.43
CA GLY A 16 -26.25 19.15 34.05
C GLY A 16 -26.25 17.73 34.62
N VAL A 17 -25.06 17.13 34.80
CA VAL A 17 -24.89 15.79 35.40
C VAL A 17 -25.03 15.82 36.92
N ASP A 18 -24.52 16.84 37.60
CA ASP A 18 -24.53 16.94 39.07
C ASP A 18 -25.88 17.41 39.64
N ALA A 19 -26.65 18.19 38.86
CA ALA A 19 -27.97 18.70 39.25
C ALA A 19 -29.10 17.66 39.13
N GLY A 20 -28.83 16.47 38.58
CA GLY A 20 -29.81 15.39 38.45
C GLY A 20 -31.01 15.71 37.57
N ASP A 21 -30.94 16.76 36.75
CA ASP A 21 -32.04 17.27 35.90
C ASP A 21 -32.05 16.63 34.49
N ILE A 22 -31.30 15.54 34.32
CA ILE A 22 -31.44 14.69 33.15
C ILE A 22 -32.44 13.62 33.52
N GLU A 23 -33.69 13.79 33.08
CA GLU A 23 -34.64 12.69 32.97
C GLU A 23 -33.91 11.58 32.22
N THR A 24 -33.55 10.53 32.95
CA THR A 24 -33.15 9.26 32.35
C THR A 24 -34.43 8.67 31.78
N GLU A 25 -34.84 9.19 30.63
CA GLU A 25 -35.76 8.47 29.77
C GLU A 25 -35.09 7.13 29.48
N VAL A 26 -35.58 6.12 30.19
CA VAL A 26 -35.37 4.73 29.84
C VAL A 26 -36.07 4.61 28.48
N ASP A 27 -35.30 4.73 27.40
CA ASP A 27 -35.83 4.59 26.05
C ASP A 27 -36.35 3.16 25.88
N ASP A 28 -37.66 3.08 26.06
CA ASP A 28 -38.49 1.91 26.08
C ASP A 28 -38.68 1.44 24.63
N GLY A 29 -37.71 0.67 24.14
CA GLY A 29 -37.88 -0.39 23.13
C GLY A 29 -38.91 -0.18 22.01
N SER A 30 -39.02 1.02 21.42
CA SER A 30 -40.01 1.25 20.35
C SER A 30 -39.68 2.36 19.37
N ASP A 31 -38.40 2.55 19.04
CA ASP A 31 -38.03 3.40 17.91
C ASP A 31 -38.24 2.65 16.58
N LYS A 32 -39.47 2.73 16.08
CA LYS A 32 -39.86 2.28 14.75
C LYS A 32 -39.05 3.03 13.69
N SER A 33 -38.18 2.28 13.01
CA SER A 33 -37.80 2.56 11.62
C SER A 33 -37.07 3.89 11.37
N ILE A 34 -35.98 4.15 12.09
CA ILE A 34 -34.88 4.90 11.46
C ILE A 34 -34.22 3.94 10.48
N VAL A 35 -34.70 3.94 9.24
CA VAL A 35 -34.03 3.29 8.11
C VAL A 35 -32.66 3.95 7.99
N ARG A 36 -31.62 3.29 8.50
CA ARG A 36 -30.25 3.73 8.24
C ARG A 36 -30.00 3.53 6.75
N GLU A 37 -29.64 4.60 6.06
CA GLU A 37 -29.25 4.55 4.66
C GLU A 37 -28.00 3.67 4.54
N TYR A 38 -28.20 2.41 4.18
CA TYR A 38 -27.13 1.45 4.02
C TYR A 38 -26.61 1.54 2.59
N ASN A 39 -25.48 2.23 2.42
CA ASN A 39 -24.85 2.35 1.12
C ASN A 39 -24.22 0.99 0.73
N PHE A 40 -24.88 0.25 -0.16
CA PHE A 40 -24.34 -1.02 -0.69
C PHE A 40 -23.00 -0.87 -1.44
N GLY A 41 -22.60 0.36 -1.80
CA GLY A 41 -21.30 0.69 -2.37
C GLY A 41 -20.19 0.88 -1.33
N SER A 42 -20.51 1.14 -0.06
CA SER A 42 -19.53 1.26 1.02
C SER A 42 -19.23 -0.10 1.67
N GLN A 43 -18.95 -1.11 0.85
CA GLN A 43 -18.42 -2.38 1.35
C GLN A 43 -17.02 -2.15 1.92
N GLU A 44 -16.95 -1.72 3.17
CA GLU A 44 -15.75 -1.90 3.98
C GLU A 44 -15.61 -3.41 4.22
N ARG A 45 -14.90 -4.07 3.31
CA ARG A 45 -14.39 -5.41 3.56
C ARG A 45 -13.32 -5.28 4.63
N ILE A 46 -13.76 -5.19 5.88
CA ILE A 46 -12.85 -5.30 7.02
C ILE A 46 -12.46 -6.77 7.10
N ILE A 47 -11.32 -7.12 6.50
CA ILE A 47 -10.71 -8.43 6.73
C ILE A 47 -10.16 -8.39 8.16
N ARG A 48 -11.02 -8.73 9.11
CA ARG A 48 -10.65 -8.93 10.52
C ARG A 48 -9.98 -10.30 10.64
N GLY A 49 -8.71 -10.39 10.28
CA GLY A 49 -7.93 -11.62 10.40
C GLY A 49 -6.53 -11.51 9.81
N ARG A 50 -5.58 -12.24 10.40
CA ARG A 50 -4.25 -12.43 9.81
C ARG A 50 -4.37 -13.16 8.48
N MET A 51 -3.38 -12.99 7.60
CA MET A 51 -3.28 -13.74 6.33
C MET A 51 -2.03 -14.63 6.34
N PRO A 52 -1.99 -15.73 7.12
CA PRO A 52 -0.76 -16.51 7.32
C PRO A 52 -0.14 -17.02 6.01
N THR A 53 -0.97 -17.46 5.06
CA THR A 53 -0.48 -17.91 3.75
C THR A 53 0.21 -16.79 2.98
N MET A 54 -0.35 -15.58 2.99
CA MET A 54 0.29 -14.42 2.36
C MET A 54 1.57 -14.01 3.08
N GLU A 55 1.58 -14.08 4.42
CA GLU A 55 2.77 -13.81 5.23
C GLU A 55 3.90 -14.78 4.84
N MET A 56 3.63 -16.09 4.78
CA MET A 56 4.59 -17.11 4.36
C MET A 56 5.11 -16.91 2.93
N VAL A 57 4.22 -16.55 1.99
CA VAL A 57 4.61 -16.24 0.61
C VAL A 57 5.53 -15.02 0.57
N ASN A 58 5.19 -13.94 1.27
CA ASN A 58 6.00 -12.72 1.31
C ASN A 58 7.37 -12.97 1.98
N GLU A 59 7.43 -13.77 3.04
CA GLU A 59 8.69 -14.16 3.69
C GLU A 59 9.59 -14.96 2.75
N ARG A 60 9.02 -15.85 1.95
CA ARG A 60 9.76 -16.57 0.91
C ARG A 60 10.24 -15.64 -0.19
N PHE A 61 9.37 -14.76 -0.68
CA PHE A 61 9.70 -13.76 -1.68
C PHE A 61 10.86 -12.87 -1.22
N THR A 62 10.82 -12.37 0.02
CA THR A 62 11.86 -11.51 0.60
C THR A 62 13.23 -12.19 0.62
N ARG A 63 13.28 -13.49 0.93
CA ARG A 63 14.52 -14.27 0.90
C ARG A 63 15.08 -14.41 -0.52
N LEU A 64 14.21 -14.69 -1.50
CA LEU A 64 14.60 -14.80 -2.91
C LEU A 64 15.07 -13.46 -3.47
N LEU A 65 14.30 -12.40 -3.24
CA LEU A 65 14.59 -11.05 -3.69
C LEU A 65 15.94 -10.56 -3.16
N ARG A 66 16.27 -10.88 -1.90
CA ARG A 66 17.58 -10.53 -1.32
C ARG A 66 18.74 -11.16 -2.09
N ILE A 67 18.61 -12.43 -2.50
CA ILE A 67 19.62 -13.13 -3.29
C ILE A 67 19.71 -12.51 -4.69
N SER A 68 18.56 -12.27 -5.33
CA SER A 68 18.49 -11.69 -6.66
C SER A 68 19.08 -10.28 -6.70
N LEU A 69 18.74 -9.42 -5.73
CA LEU A 69 19.32 -8.08 -5.57
C LEU A 69 20.82 -8.12 -5.34
N PHE A 70 21.32 -9.06 -4.51
CA PHE A 70 22.75 -9.22 -4.32
C PHE A 70 23.47 -9.57 -5.62
N LEU A 71 22.91 -10.49 -6.42
CA LEU A 71 23.48 -10.88 -7.71
C LEU A 71 23.41 -9.73 -8.73
N PHE A 72 22.36 -8.94 -8.69
CA PHE A 72 22.14 -7.80 -9.59
C PHE A 72 23.05 -6.61 -9.25
N LEU A 73 23.09 -6.19 -7.98
CA LEU A 73 23.82 -5.00 -7.52
C LEU A 73 25.27 -5.28 -7.11
N ARG A 74 25.63 -6.56 -6.90
CA ARG A 74 26.93 -6.98 -6.33
C ARG A 74 27.21 -6.37 -4.96
N ARG A 75 26.15 -6.04 -4.20
CA ARG A 75 26.20 -5.45 -2.86
C ARG A 75 25.17 -6.10 -1.95
N SER A 76 25.47 -6.18 -0.66
CA SER A 76 24.52 -6.68 0.34
C SER A 76 23.38 -5.68 0.54
N SER A 77 22.14 -6.13 0.31
CA SER A 77 20.93 -5.36 0.57
C SER A 77 20.10 -6.01 1.68
N GLU A 78 19.60 -5.21 2.61
CA GLU A 78 18.61 -5.66 3.57
C GLU A 78 17.20 -5.53 2.99
N VAL A 79 16.38 -6.56 3.18
CA VAL A 79 14.99 -6.59 2.72
C VAL A 79 14.15 -7.16 3.84
N PHE A 80 13.11 -6.45 4.25
CA PHE A 80 12.17 -6.83 5.30
C PHE A 80 10.73 -6.51 4.88
N ILE A 81 9.77 -7.17 5.52
CA ILE A 81 8.34 -7.00 5.27
C ILE A 81 7.77 -6.16 6.41
N THR A 82 7.15 -5.03 6.08
CA THR A 82 6.51 -4.17 7.09
C THR A 82 5.18 -4.75 7.60
N GLY A 83 4.48 -5.50 6.76
CA GLY A 83 3.22 -6.16 7.10
C GLY A 83 2.23 -6.16 5.94
N ILE A 84 1.11 -6.85 6.13
CA ILE A 84 0.01 -6.89 5.17
C ILE A 84 -1.08 -5.96 5.65
N GLN A 85 -1.56 -5.09 4.77
CA GLN A 85 -2.63 -4.14 5.05
C GLN A 85 -3.73 -4.26 4.01
N VAL A 86 -4.97 -4.10 4.46
CA VAL A 86 -6.15 -4.03 3.59
C VAL A 86 -6.61 -2.58 3.59
N LYS A 87 -6.58 -1.95 2.42
CA LYS A 87 -6.94 -0.54 2.23
C LYS A 87 -7.81 -0.41 0.98
N LYS A 88 -8.67 0.61 0.94
CA LYS A 88 -9.38 0.93 -0.31
C LYS A 88 -8.36 1.38 -1.35
N PHE A 89 -8.56 0.99 -2.60
CA PHE A 89 -7.66 1.36 -3.68
C PHE A 89 -7.55 2.89 -3.84
N SER A 90 -8.68 3.60 -3.76
CA SER A 90 -8.72 5.06 -3.81
C SER A 90 -7.91 5.72 -2.68
N GLU A 91 -7.99 5.18 -1.46
CA GLU A 91 -7.19 5.66 -0.32
C GLU A 91 -5.70 5.37 -0.53
N TYR A 92 -5.35 4.21 -1.09
CA TYR A 92 -3.96 3.85 -1.38
C TYR A 92 -3.34 4.80 -2.42
N ILE A 93 -4.01 5.01 -3.55
CA ILE A 93 -3.54 5.88 -4.64
C ILE A 93 -3.35 7.34 -4.18
N LEU A 94 -4.27 7.87 -3.38
CA LEU A 94 -4.15 9.23 -2.81
C LEU A 94 -3.00 9.36 -1.81
N GLY A 95 -2.60 8.26 -1.16
CA GLY A 95 -1.52 8.23 -0.19
C GLY A 95 -0.12 8.08 -0.79
N LEU A 96 0.01 7.87 -2.10
CA LEU A 96 1.31 7.69 -2.74
C LEU A 96 2.04 9.01 -2.93
N HIS A 97 3.33 9.02 -2.60
CA HIS A 97 4.21 10.14 -2.90
C HIS A 97 4.42 10.25 -4.42
N VAL A 98 4.30 11.46 -4.95
CA VAL A 98 4.60 11.76 -6.36
C VAL A 98 5.97 12.43 -6.44
N PRO A 99 6.86 12.03 -7.38
CA PRO A 99 6.69 10.96 -8.38
C PRO A 99 6.95 9.55 -7.81
N THR A 100 6.23 8.55 -8.32
CA THR A 100 6.45 7.14 -8.01
C THR A 100 6.29 6.29 -9.27
N ASN A 101 7.00 5.18 -9.38
CA ASN A 101 6.87 4.27 -10.52
C ASN A 101 5.79 3.22 -10.23
N LEU A 102 4.66 3.33 -10.92
CA LEU A 102 3.53 2.42 -10.80
C LEU A 102 3.55 1.44 -11.97
N ASN A 103 3.75 0.16 -11.71
CA ASN A 103 3.71 -0.86 -12.76
C ASN A 103 2.40 -1.64 -12.68
N ILE A 104 1.62 -1.56 -13.76
CA ILE A 104 0.40 -2.34 -13.95
C ILE A 104 0.79 -3.70 -14.49
N ILE A 105 0.34 -4.75 -13.82
CA ILE A 105 0.69 -6.13 -14.13
C ILE A 105 -0.55 -7.01 -14.21
N ARG A 106 -0.45 -8.13 -14.94
CA ARG A 106 -1.42 -9.24 -14.89
C ARG A 106 -0.79 -10.42 -14.17
N VAL A 107 -1.64 -11.19 -13.49
CA VAL A 107 -1.20 -12.36 -12.71
C VAL A 107 -2.00 -13.61 -13.08
N PRO A 108 -1.88 -14.16 -14.31
CA PRO A 108 -2.64 -15.36 -14.68
C PRO A 108 -2.34 -16.55 -13.76
N PRO A 109 -3.34 -17.37 -13.39
CA PRO A 109 -4.73 -17.36 -13.87
C PRO A 109 -5.69 -16.44 -13.08
N LEU A 110 -5.18 -15.61 -12.16
CA LEU A 110 -6.00 -14.66 -11.41
C LEU A 110 -6.58 -13.60 -12.36
N ARG A 111 -7.86 -13.30 -12.16
CA ARG A 111 -8.56 -12.29 -12.95
C ARG A 111 -8.26 -10.89 -12.42
N GLY A 112 -8.06 -9.95 -13.34
CA GLY A 112 -7.84 -8.54 -13.02
C GLY A 112 -6.40 -8.09 -13.24
N ARG A 113 -6.08 -6.91 -12.70
CA ARG A 113 -4.76 -6.28 -12.73
C ARG A 113 -4.26 -6.13 -11.29
N ALA A 114 -2.95 -6.13 -11.14
CA ALA A 114 -2.27 -5.81 -9.89
C ALA A 114 -1.27 -4.67 -10.13
N LEU A 115 -0.79 -4.07 -9.05
CA LEU A 115 0.21 -3.01 -9.07
C LEU A 115 1.48 -3.45 -8.37
N VAL A 116 2.62 -3.10 -8.94
CA VAL A 116 3.92 -3.09 -8.28
C VAL A 116 4.42 -1.65 -8.25
N VAL A 117 4.53 -1.10 -7.04
CA VAL A 117 4.93 0.29 -6.83
C VAL A 117 6.38 0.33 -6.38
N MET A 118 7.19 1.11 -7.09
CA MET A 118 8.58 1.37 -6.73
C MET A 118 8.75 2.87 -6.50
N GLU A 119 9.12 3.24 -5.27
CA GLU A 119 9.36 4.63 -4.94
C GLU A 119 10.58 5.17 -5.70
N SER A 120 10.51 6.44 -6.09
CA SER A 120 11.57 7.09 -6.86
C SER A 120 12.96 7.00 -6.23
N PRO A 121 13.15 7.18 -4.91
CA PRO A 121 14.47 7.03 -4.29
C PRO A 121 15.08 5.65 -4.55
N LEU A 122 14.28 4.59 -4.42
CA LEU A 122 14.73 3.21 -4.70
C LEU A 122 15.15 3.06 -6.17
N VAL A 123 14.33 3.55 -7.11
CA VAL A 123 14.64 3.49 -8.54
C VAL A 123 15.98 4.18 -8.85
N PHE A 124 16.19 5.39 -8.35
CA PHE A 124 17.43 6.12 -8.60
C PHE A 124 18.65 5.46 -7.96
N THR A 125 18.51 4.93 -6.75
CA THR A 125 19.58 4.14 -6.13
C THR A 125 19.91 2.88 -6.94
N LEU A 126 18.91 2.18 -7.47
CA LEU A 126 19.11 1.00 -8.32
C LEU A 126 19.84 1.36 -9.63
N VAL A 127 19.43 2.46 -10.27
CA VAL A 127 20.08 2.97 -11.49
C VAL A 127 21.53 3.34 -11.23
N ASP A 128 21.79 4.13 -10.18
CA ASP A 128 23.15 4.56 -9.83
C ASP A 128 24.06 3.34 -9.57
N ASN A 129 23.61 2.38 -8.76
CA ASN A 129 24.38 1.16 -8.49
C ASN A 129 24.59 0.31 -9.75
N TYR A 130 23.59 0.21 -10.63
CA TYR A 130 23.69 -0.57 -11.86
C TYR A 130 24.78 -0.03 -12.81
N PHE A 131 24.96 1.29 -12.85
CA PHE A 131 26.01 1.95 -13.63
C PHE A 131 27.36 2.10 -12.89
N GLY A 132 27.50 1.47 -11.71
CA GLY A 132 28.75 1.47 -10.94
C GLY A 132 28.92 2.68 -10.01
N GLY A 133 27.85 3.44 -9.78
CA GLY A 133 27.81 4.55 -8.84
C GLY A 133 27.88 4.10 -7.37
N GLY A 134 28.07 5.10 -6.49
CA GLY A 134 28.26 4.89 -5.06
C GLY A 134 26.98 4.66 -4.25
N GLY A 135 25.80 4.84 -4.84
CA GLY A 135 24.51 4.85 -4.16
C GLY A 135 24.22 6.14 -3.40
N GLN A 136 25.08 7.16 -3.51
CA GLN A 136 24.94 8.46 -2.86
C GLN A 136 24.20 9.48 -3.74
N PHE A 137 23.82 9.09 -4.95
CA PHE A 137 23.10 9.94 -5.86
C PHE A 137 21.66 10.14 -5.36
N HIS A 138 21.37 11.33 -4.82
CA HIS A 138 20.04 11.78 -4.45
C HIS A 138 19.58 12.81 -5.49
N PRO A 139 19.08 12.37 -6.67
CA PRO A 139 18.56 13.32 -7.63
C PRO A 139 17.35 14.03 -7.02
N LYS A 140 17.23 15.33 -7.29
CA LYS A 140 15.99 16.05 -6.99
C LYS A 140 14.85 15.40 -7.78
N THR A 141 13.90 14.83 -7.05
CA THR A 141 12.68 14.21 -7.56
C THR A 141 11.67 15.29 -7.98
N ASP A 142 12.04 16.17 -8.91
CA ASP A 142 11.22 17.33 -9.31
C ASP A 142 10.03 16.96 -10.22
N GLY A 143 9.37 15.83 -9.97
CA GLY A 143 8.24 15.37 -10.78
C GLY A 143 8.61 15.02 -12.23
N ARG A 144 9.91 14.83 -12.53
CA ARG A 144 10.37 14.45 -13.87
C ARG A 144 9.93 13.04 -14.23
N GLU A 145 9.72 12.82 -15.53
CA GLU A 145 9.54 11.47 -16.05
C GLU A 145 10.86 10.67 -16.03
N TYR A 146 10.75 9.35 -15.87
CA TYR A 146 11.92 8.47 -15.98
C TYR A 146 12.42 8.43 -17.42
N THR A 147 13.72 8.59 -17.58
CA THR A 147 14.39 8.44 -18.88
C THR A 147 14.31 6.99 -19.38
N ALA A 148 14.53 6.78 -20.69
CA ALA A 148 14.50 5.44 -21.27
C ALA A 148 15.50 4.46 -20.62
N THR A 149 16.65 4.97 -20.17
CA THR A 149 17.67 4.17 -19.48
C THR A 149 17.21 3.78 -18.08
N GLU A 150 16.64 4.71 -17.33
CA GLU A 150 16.06 4.43 -16.01
C GLU A 150 14.91 3.43 -16.13
N MET A 151 14.03 3.62 -17.11
CA MET A 151 12.93 2.70 -17.41
C MET A 151 13.44 1.28 -17.75
N ARG A 152 14.57 1.16 -18.46
CA ARG A 152 15.19 -0.14 -18.73
C ARG A 152 15.64 -0.83 -17.44
N VAL A 153 16.26 -0.11 -16.51
CA VAL A 153 16.66 -0.68 -15.20
C VAL A 153 15.44 -1.09 -14.39
N ILE A 154 14.39 -0.26 -14.38
CA ILE A 154 13.09 -0.57 -13.76
C ILE A 154 12.54 -1.91 -14.29
N ARG A 155 12.57 -2.11 -15.62
CA ARG A 155 12.10 -3.38 -16.22
C ARG A 155 12.93 -4.58 -15.80
N LEU A 156 14.26 -4.47 -15.78
CA LEU A 156 15.14 -5.56 -15.34
C LEU A 156 14.84 -5.97 -13.90
N VAL A 157 14.64 -4.99 -13.02
CA VAL A 157 14.28 -5.22 -11.62
C VAL A 157 12.87 -5.82 -11.51
N LEU A 158 11.93 -5.38 -12.32
CA LEU A 158 10.57 -5.91 -12.33
C LEU A 158 10.51 -7.37 -12.80
N ASP A 159 11.24 -7.72 -13.85
CA ASP A 159 11.34 -9.10 -14.33
C ASP A 159 11.97 -10.03 -13.28
N MET A 160 12.95 -9.52 -12.54
CA MET A 160 13.54 -10.20 -11.38
C MET A 160 12.51 -10.41 -10.27
N ILE A 161 11.73 -9.37 -9.92
CA ILE A 161 10.64 -9.47 -8.95
C ILE A 161 9.62 -10.51 -9.39
N PHE A 162 9.24 -10.56 -10.67
CA PHE A 162 8.29 -11.54 -11.19
C PHE A 162 8.78 -12.98 -11.07
N LYS A 163 10.06 -13.22 -11.36
CA LYS A 163 10.68 -14.53 -11.19
C LYS A 163 10.62 -14.97 -9.72
N ASP A 164 10.97 -14.08 -8.80
CA ASP A 164 10.99 -14.37 -7.38
C ASP A 164 9.58 -14.54 -6.80
N LEU A 165 8.60 -13.75 -7.25
CA LEU A 165 7.19 -13.90 -6.91
C LEU A 165 6.64 -15.24 -7.41
N LYS A 166 6.90 -15.61 -8.67
CA LYS A 166 6.48 -16.90 -9.23
C LYS A 166 6.99 -18.07 -8.38
N GLU A 167 8.27 -18.05 -8.03
CA GLU A 167 8.86 -19.10 -7.21
C GLU A 167 8.30 -19.09 -5.77
N ALA A 168 8.08 -17.90 -5.19
CA ALA A 168 7.50 -17.76 -3.86
C ALA A 168 6.07 -18.34 -3.78
N TRP A 169 5.24 -18.07 -4.79
CA TRP A 169 3.84 -18.50 -4.88
C TRP A 169 3.66 -19.99 -5.20
N ARG A 170 4.69 -20.65 -5.76
CA ARG A 170 4.65 -22.06 -6.22
C ARG A 170 3.95 -23.06 -5.29
N PRO A 171 4.09 -23.02 -3.94
CA PRO A 171 3.45 -23.98 -3.04
C PRO A 171 1.93 -23.75 -2.88
N VAL A 172 1.45 -22.56 -3.22
CA VAL A 172 0.06 -22.15 -3.08
C VAL A 172 -0.66 -22.26 -4.41
N MET A 173 -0.06 -21.71 -5.47
CA MET A 173 -0.61 -21.70 -6.81
C MET A 173 0.49 -21.45 -7.84
N GLU A 174 0.40 -22.10 -9.01
CA GLU A 174 1.26 -21.74 -10.12
C GLU A 174 0.76 -20.44 -10.75
N LEU A 175 1.54 -19.37 -10.55
CA LEU A 175 1.25 -18.04 -11.09
C LEU A 175 2.27 -17.66 -12.17
N SER A 176 1.82 -16.83 -13.10
CA SER A 176 2.67 -16.09 -14.02
C SER A 176 2.46 -14.59 -13.78
N PHE A 177 3.46 -13.79 -14.08
CA PHE A 177 3.41 -12.33 -13.89
C PHE A 177 3.82 -11.67 -15.19
N GLU A 178 2.96 -10.79 -15.69
CA GLU A 178 3.14 -10.12 -16.96
C GLU A 178 3.05 -8.61 -16.76
N TYR A 179 4.00 -7.87 -17.32
CA TYR A 179 3.89 -6.42 -17.37
C TYR A 179 2.87 -5.98 -18.41
N VAL A 180 2.05 -4.98 -18.08
CA VAL A 180 1.10 -4.33 -19.00
C VAL A 180 1.55 -2.91 -19.36
N GLY A 181 1.83 -2.09 -18.35
CA GLY A 181 2.12 -0.67 -18.50
C GLY A 181 2.74 -0.08 -17.24
N SER A 182 3.27 1.13 -17.34
CA SER A 182 3.78 1.87 -16.18
C SER A 182 3.34 3.31 -16.23
N GLU A 183 2.90 3.82 -15.08
CA GLU A 183 2.45 5.20 -14.89
C GLU A 183 3.33 5.88 -13.83
N ILE A 184 3.46 7.20 -13.95
CA ILE A 184 4.24 8.03 -13.00
C ILE A 184 3.31 8.78 -12.05
N ASN A 185 2.08 9.07 -12.51
CA ASN A 185 1.06 9.70 -11.70
C ASN A 185 0.04 8.65 -11.23
N PRO A 186 -0.13 8.48 -9.91
CA PRO A 186 -1.15 7.59 -9.32
C PRO A 186 -2.57 7.82 -9.84
N GLN A 187 -2.90 9.02 -10.29
CA GLN A 187 -4.25 9.35 -10.79
C GLN A 187 -4.59 8.69 -12.15
N PHE A 188 -3.61 8.16 -12.88
CA PHE A 188 -3.82 7.53 -14.20
C PHE A 188 -3.67 6.01 -14.19
N ALA A 189 -3.41 5.39 -13.03
CA ALA A 189 -3.16 3.96 -12.88
C ALA A 189 -4.43 3.10 -12.66
#